data_AF-A0A377XDL8-F1
#
_entry.id   AF-A0A377XDL8-F1
#
_cell.length_a   1.000
_cell.length_b   1.000
_cell.length_c   1.000
_cell.angle_alpha   90.00
_cell.angle_beta   90.00
_cell.angle_gamma   90.00
#
_symmetry.space_group_name_H-M   'P 1'
#
loop_
_entity.id
_entity.type
_entity.pdbx_description
1 polymer ?
#
loop_
_entity_poly.entity_id
_entity_poly.type
_entity_poly.pdbx_seq_one_letter_code
_entity_poly.pdbx_strand_id
1 'polypeptide(L)' 'MKSTAEGPKRMDCASGFGAATMVTATFGFVAVSHALKKMLAKAQRDAAASGK' A
#
# COMPACT_ATOMS: atom_id res chain seq x y z
N MET A 1 17.71 13.39 16.84
CA MET A 1 16.32 13.54 16.38
C MET A 1 15.58 12.24 16.72
N LYS A 2 14.94 12.13 17.90
CA LYS A 2 14.17 10.93 18.26
C LYS A 2 12.87 10.96 17.46
N SER A 3 12.68 9.96 16.60
CA SER A 3 11.46 9.78 15.81
C SER A 3 10.35 9.38 16.77
N THR A 4 9.48 10.31 17.13
CA THR A 4 8.35 10.08 18.04
C THR A 4 7.24 9.32 17.32
N ALA A 5 7.50 8.04 17.04
CA ALA A 5 6.53 7.10 16.50
C ALA A 5 6.34 5.89 17.44
N GLU A 6 6.71 6.03 18.71
CA GLU A 6 6.53 5.01 19.74
C GLU A 6 5.13 5.12 20.33
N GLY A 7 4.22 4.25 19.88
CA GLY A 7 2.85 4.08 20.41
C GLY A 7 1.76 4.11 19.33
N PRO A 8 0.58 3.49 19.56
CA PRO A 8 -0.56 3.51 18.64
C PRO A 8 -1.17 4.92 18.58
N LYS A 9 -0.52 5.82 17.85
CA LYS A 9 -1.00 7.19 17.66
C LYS A 9 -2.15 7.14 16.66
N ARG A 10 -3.34 7.48 17.15
CA ARG A 10 -4.56 7.57 16.33
C ARG A 10 -4.41 8.70 15.31
N MET A 11 -5.17 8.63 14.22
CA MET A 11 -5.20 9.65 13.18
C MET A 11 -6.28 10.69 13.53
N ASP A 12 -6.03 11.51 14.55
CA ASP A 12 -6.96 12.54 15.00
C ASP A 12 -6.29 13.93 15.01
N CYS A 13 -7.06 14.97 14.72
CA CYS A 13 -6.59 16.34 14.63
C CYS A 13 -5.99 16.89 15.94
N ALA A 14 -6.39 16.39 17.12
CA ALA A 14 -5.98 16.97 18.39
C ALA A 14 -4.63 16.45 18.91
N SER A 15 -4.25 15.21 18.57
CA SER A 15 -3.04 14.59 19.14
C SER A 15 -2.47 13.43 18.31
N GLY A 16 -2.89 13.32 17.04
CA GLY A 16 -2.57 12.22 16.13
C GLY A 16 -1.44 12.45 15.14
N PHE A 17 -1.21 11.47 14.25
CA PHE A 17 -0.45 11.70 13.02
C PHE A 17 -1.33 12.44 12.01
N GLY A 18 -0.85 13.57 11.50
CA GLY A 18 -1.54 14.31 10.44
C GLY A 18 -1.60 13.52 9.12
N ALA A 19 -2.59 13.82 8.30
CA ALA A 19 -2.77 13.24 6.96
C ALA A 19 -2.75 14.33 5.88
N ALA A 20 -2.23 14.02 4.70
CA ALA A 20 -2.46 14.80 3.50
C ALA A 20 -3.11 13.89 2.45
N THR A 21 -4.30 14.27 1.97
CA THR A 21 -5.10 13.46 1.03
C THR A 21 -4.29 13.04 -0.18
N MET A 22 -3.52 13.95 -0.76
CA MET A 22 -2.69 13.66 -1.93
C MET A 22 -1.68 12.54 -1.67
N VAL A 23 -1.10 12.48 -0.47
CA VAL A 23 -0.10 11.48 -0.10
C VAL A 23 -0.75 10.12 0.16
N THR A 24 -1.79 10.08 0.99
CA THR A 24 -2.48 8.83 1.33
C THR A 24 -3.14 8.22 0.09
N ALA A 25 -3.74 9.04 -0.78
CA ALA A 25 -4.34 8.58 -2.02
C ALA A 25 -3.29 8.02 -2.99
N THR A 26 -2.17 8.73 -3.17
CA THR A 26 -1.07 8.26 -4.05
C THR A 26 -0.50 6.93 -3.56
N PHE A 27 -0.31 6.77 -2.25
CA PHE A 27 0.14 5.50 -1.68
C PHE A 27 -0.85 4.36 -2.01
N GLY A 28 -2.15 4.61 -1.90
CA GLY A 28 -3.20 3.67 -2.32
C GLY A 28 -3.12 3.31 -3.80
N PHE A 29 -2.98 4.29 -4.69
CA PHE A 29 -2.88 4.06 -6.13
C PHE A 29 -1.64 3.27 -6.53
N VAL A 30 -0.50 3.52 -5.89
CA VAL A 30 0.73 2.75 -6.09
C VAL A 30 0.54 1.30 -5.63
N ALA A 31 -0.09 1.09 -4.47
CA ALA A 31 -0.36 -0.25 -3.94
C ALA A 31 -1.26 -1.06 -4.89
N VAL A 32 -2.34 -0.46 -5.40
CA VAL A 32 -3.24 -1.10 -6.37
C VAL A 32 -2.50 -1.42 -7.67
N SER A 33 -1.71 -0.50 -8.20
CA SER A 33 -0.93 -0.72 -9.42
C SER A 33 0.03 -1.91 -9.28
N HIS A 34 0.69 -2.04 -8.12
CA HIS A 34 1.57 -3.16 -7.83
C HIS A 34 0.81 -4.48 -7.67
N ALA A 35 -0.35 -4.47 -7.01
CA ALA A 35 -1.21 -5.64 -6.87
C ALA A 35 -1.66 -6.17 -8.25
N LEU A 36 -2.16 -5.28 -9.11
CA LEU A 36 -2.57 -5.64 -10.48
C LEU A 36 -1.41 -6.22 -11.29
N LYS A 37 -0.23 -5.60 -11.23
CA LYS A 37 0.99 -6.13 -11.88
C LYS A 37 1.31 -7.56 -11.40
N LYS A 38 1.21 -7.82 -10.09
CA LYS A 38 1.42 -9.16 -9.53
C LYS A 38 0.35 -10.16 -9.97
N MET A 39 -0.91 -9.75 -10.03
CA MET A 39 -2.01 -10.61 -10.49
C MET A 39 -1.84 -11.03 -11.95
N LEU A 40 -1.50 -10.08 -12.83
CA LEU A 40 -1.22 -10.37 -14.25
C LEU A 40 -0.02 -11.31 -14.40
N ALA A 41 1.07 -11.04 -13.68
CA ALA A 41 2.24 -11.91 -13.71
C ALA A 41 1.94 -13.31 -13.16
N LYS A 42 1.05 -13.43 -12.16
CA LYS A 42 0.57 -14.73 -11.66
C LYS A 42 -0.26 -15.44 -12.71
N ALA A 43 -1.23 -14.77 -13.34
CA ALA A 43 -2.07 -15.36 -14.38
C ALA A 43 -1.24 -15.91 -15.54
N GLN A 44 -0.19 -15.19 -15.97
CA GLN A 44 0.74 -15.67 -17.00
C GLN A 44 1.51 -16.92 -16.57
N ARG A 45 2.00 -16.98 -15.32
CA ARG A 45 2.66 -18.18 -14.78
C ARG A 45 1.72 -19.37 -14.68
N ASP A 46 0.51 -19.15 -14.20
CA ASP A 46 -0.51 -20.20 -14.04
C ASP A 46 -0.93 -20.73 -15.42
N ALA A 47 -1.12 -19.86 -16.42
CA ALA A 47 -1.41 -20.25 -17.80
C ALA A 47 -0.26 -21.05 -18.43
N ALA A 48 1.00 -20.65 -18.19
CA ALA A 48 2.17 -21.40 -18.63
C ALA A 48 2.33 -22.77 -17.93
N ALA A 49 1.82 -22.91 -16.70
CA ALA A 49 1.85 -24.16 -15.94
C ALA A 49 0.70 -25.11 -16.31
N SER A 50 -0.46 -24.59 -16.75
CA SER A 50 -1.64 -25.39 -17.10
C SER A 50 -1.58 -26.01 -18.51
N GLY A 51 -0.60 -25.64 -19.33
CA GLY A 51 -0.37 -26.21 -20.67
C GLY A 51 0.61 -27.39 -20.70
N LYS A 52 0.89 -28.01 -19.56
CA LYS A 52 1.78 -29.17 -19.41
C LYS A 52 0.98 -30.38 -18.92
#